data_AF-A0AAW5FIS2-F1
#
_entry.id   AF-A0AAW5FIS2-F1
#
_cell.length_a   1.000
_cell.length_b   1.000
_cell.length_c   1.000
_cell.angle_alpha   90.00
_cell.angle_beta   90.00
_cell.angle_gamma   90.00
#
_symmetry.space_group_name_H-M   'P 1'
#
loop_
_entity.id
_entity.type
_entity.pdbx_description
1 polymer ?
#
loop_
_entity_poly.entity_id
_entity_poly.type
_entity_poly.pdbx_seq_one_letter_code
_entity_poly.pdbx_strand_id
1 'polypeptide(L)'
;MSSRNRYLIQEERRRAGAIRGGLFAARAEFQAGERDGKELLVIAEQYLETVDRLQYLELFDADTLEPVESPLHRPATLCAAAYIGSTHLIDNVLLDRICPVAAPSCL
;
A
#
# COMPACT_ATOMS: atom_id res chain seq x y z
N MET A 1 -6.22 -14.29 -2.68
CA MET A 1 -5.57 -14.85 -1.46
C MET A 1 -4.33 -15.63 -1.89
N SER A 2 -3.14 -15.21 -1.46
CA SER A 2 -1.87 -15.82 -1.88
C SER A 2 -1.62 -17.15 -1.14
N SER A 3 -1.25 -18.20 -1.89
CA SER A 3 -0.87 -19.54 -1.39
C SER A 3 0.28 -19.50 -0.34
N ARG A 4 1.08 -18.43 -0.36
CA ARG A 4 2.25 -18.23 0.51
C ARG A 4 1.91 -17.93 1.98
N ASN A 5 0.66 -17.59 2.30
CA ASN A 5 0.22 -17.32 3.69
C ASN A 5 0.03 -18.58 4.55
N ARG A 6 0.20 -19.78 3.96
CA ARG A 6 0.05 -21.05 4.67
C ARG A 6 1.10 -21.26 5.76
N TYR A 7 2.25 -20.59 5.68
CA TYR A 7 3.36 -20.75 6.63
C TYR A 7 3.34 -19.75 7.80
N LEU A 8 2.42 -18.77 7.79
CA LEU A 8 2.35 -17.75 8.84
C LEU A 8 1.67 -18.32 10.10
N ILE A 9 2.39 -18.37 11.22
CA ILE A 9 1.81 -18.60 12.54
C ILE A 9 0.93 -17.41 12.97
N GLN A 10 0.11 -17.54 14.02
CA GLN A 10 -0.86 -16.49 14.41
C GLN A 10 -0.24 -15.09 14.57
N GLU A 11 0.93 -15.01 15.19
CA GLU A 11 1.64 -13.73 15.37
C GLU A 11 2.13 -13.15 14.03
N GLU A 12 2.65 -13.99 13.13
CA GLU A 12 3.10 -13.57 11.81
C GLU A 12 1.93 -13.13 10.93
N ARG A 13 0.73 -13.73 11.08
CA ARG A 13 -0.48 -13.26 10.39
C ARG A 13 -0.91 -11.88 10.87
N ARG A 14 -0.79 -11.61 12.17
CA ARG A 14 -1.09 -10.30 12.75
C ARG A 14 -0.14 -9.25 12.18
N ARG A 15 1.17 -9.54 12.16
CA ARG A 15 2.20 -8.68 11.57
C ARG A 15 2.06 -8.53 10.05
N ALA A 16 1.64 -9.57 9.33
CA ALA A 16 1.36 -9.49 7.89
C ALA A 16 0.24 -8.49 7.56
N GLY A 17 -0.67 -8.24 8.53
CA GLY A 17 -1.67 -7.18 8.42
C GLY A 17 -1.07 -5.77 8.36
N ALA A 18 0.17 -5.57 8.84
CA ALA A 18 0.83 -4.27 8.84
C ALA A 18 1.10 -3.75 7.42
N ILE A 19 1.49 -4.62 6.48
CA ILE A 19 1.72 -4.24 5.08
C ILE A 19 0.44 -3.68 4.48
N ARG A 20 -0.64 -4.46 4.56
CA ARG A 20 -1.95 -4.02 4.07
C ARG A 20 -2.46 -2.78 4.81
N GLY A 21 -2.20 -2.68 6.11
CA GLY A 21 -2.54 -1.53 6.94
C GLY A 21 -1.88 -0.24 6.46
N GLY A 22 -0.57 -0.25 6.26
CA GLY A 22 0.19 0.91 5.77
C GLY A 22 -0.23 1.34 4.37
N LEU A 23 -0.38 0.39 3.45
CA LEU A 23 -0.87 0.67 2.10
C LEU A 23 -2.25 1.33 2.11
N PHE A 24 -3.18 0.83 2.93
CA PHE A 24 -4.53 1.39 3.02
C PHE A 24 -4.58 2.72 3.79
N ALA A 25 -3.70 2.94 4.75
CA ALA A 25 -3.56 4.24 5.42
C ALA A 25 -3.11 5.31 4.42
N ALA A 26 -2.07 5.04 3.63
CA ALA A 26 -1.63 5.94 2.56
C ALA A 26 -2.75 6.18 1.53
N ARG A 27 -3.48 5.13 1.13
CA ARG A 27 -4.64 5.29 0.24
C ARG A 27 -5.72 6.19 0.84
N ALA A 28 -6.01 6.08 2.14
CA ALA A 28 -7.01 6.91 2.80
C ALA A 28 -6.62 8.39 2.78
N GLU A 29 -5.35 8.71 3.07
CA GLU A 29 -4.84 10.09 2.99
C GLU A 29 -4.85 10.62 1.55
N PHE A 30 -4.50 9.78 0.58
CA PHE A 30 -4.67 10.13 -0.83
C PHE A 30 -6.16 10.40 -1.16
N GLN A 31 -7.09 9.62 -0.63
CA GLN A 31 -8.52 9.90 -0.82
C GLN A 31 -8.98 11.18 -0.12
N ALA A 32 -8.37 11.55 1.00
CA ALA A 32 -8.63 12.79 1.73
C ALA A 32 -8.06 14.05 1.04
N GLY A 33 -7.10 13.87 0.13
CA GLY A 33 -6.57 14.96 -0.70
C GLY A 33 -5.05 15.05 -0.74
N GLU A 34 -4.33 14.24 0.03
CA GLU A 34 -2.87 14.22 0.03
C GLU A 34 -2.33 13.80 -1.35
N ARG A 35 -1.36 14.54 -1.87
CA ARG A 35 -0.74 14.29 -3.17
C ARG A 35 0.77 14.20 -3.07
N ASP A 36 1.38 14.57 -1.95
CA ASP A 36 2.82 14.38 -1.77
C ASP A 36 3.13 12.89 -1.61
N GLY A 37 3.78 12.32 -2.62
CA GLY A 37 4.22 10.93 -2.60
C GLY A 37 5.13 10.62 -1.41
N LYS A 38 5.91 11.59 -0.91
CA LYS A 38 6.78 11.39 0.25
C LYS A 38 5.98 11.20 1.53
N GLU A 39 4.96 12.02 1.75
CA GLU A 39 4.08 11.88 2.92
C GLU A 39 3.35 10.54 2.90
N LEU A 40 2.85 10.13 1.72
CA LEU A 40 2.18 8.83 1.55
C LEU A 40 3.11 7.65 1.84
N LEU A 41 4.39 7.74 1.45
CA LEU A 41 5.41 6.74 1.79
C LEU A 41 5.67 6.71 3.30
N VAL A 42 5.83 7.87 3.95
CA VAL A 42 6.03 7.97 5.41
C VAL A 42 4.86 7.35 6.17
N ILE A 43 3.62 7.64 5.77
CA ILE A 43 2.42 7.07 6.38
C ILE A 43 2.42 5.54 6.27
N ALA A 44 2.76 4.99 5.10
CA ALA A 44 2.82 3.55 4.94
C ALA A 44 3.99 2.93 5.74
N GLU A 45 5.14 3.59 5.78
CA GLU A 45 6.35 3.12 6.47
C GLU A 45 6.14 2.95 7.98
N GLN A 46 5.37 3.83 8.63
CA GLN A 46 5.05 3.73 10.06
C GLN A 46 4.42 2.39 10.47
N TYR A 47 3.61 1.79 9.58
CA TYR A 47 3.03 0.48 9.85
C TYR A 47 4.06 -0.64 9.65
N LEU A 48 5.00 -0.44 8.73
CA LEU A 48 6.01 -1.42 8.36
C LEU A 48 7.15 -1.53 9.37
N GLU A 49 7.27 -0.65 10.36
CA GLU A 49 8.23 -0.79 11.48
C GLU A 49 8.14 -2.14 12.20
N THR A 50 6.97 -2.78 12.12
CA THR A 50 6.72 -4.09 12.75
C THR A 50 7.12 -5.29 11.89
N VAL A 51 7.59 -5.11 10.65
CA VAL A 51 8.09 -6.20 9.79
C VAL A 51 9.56 -6.52 10.10
N ASP A 52 10.05 -7.71 9.76
CA ASP A 52 11.43 -8.10 10.10
C ASP A 52 12.46 -7.46 9.15
N ARG A 53 12.09 -7.29 7.87
CA ARG A 53 12.95 -6.62 6.88
C ARG A 53 12.12 -6.05 5.74
N LEU A 54 12.12 -4.73 5.60
CA LEU A 54 11.60 -4.03 4.42
C LEU A 54 12.57 -4.21 3.25
N GLN A 55 12.08 -4.66 2.09
CA GLN A 55 12.85 -4.70 0.85
C GLN A 55 12.66 -3.41 0.06
N TYR A 56 11.41 -3.01 -0.17
CA TYR A 56 11.06 -1.76 -0.83
C TYR A 56 9.67 -1.28 -0.37
N LEU A 57 9.49 0.03 -0.44
CA LEU A 57 8.24 0.75 -0.32
C LEU A 57 8.32 1.92 -1.30
N GLU A 58 7.66 1.79 -2.44
CA GLU A 58 7.87 2.70 -3.58
C GLU A 58 6.56 2.99 -4.32
N LEU A 59 6.52 4.15 -4.99
CA LEU A 59 5.42 4.60 -5.83
C LEU A 59 5.80 4.51 -7.31
N PHE A 60 4.88 3.95 -8.10
CA PHE A 60 5.02 3.82 -9.55
C PHE A 60 3.80 4.41 -10.25
N ASP A 61 3.96 4.83 -11.50
CA ASP A 61 2.83 5.24 -12.34
C ASP A 61 1.97 3.99 -12.60
N ALA A 62 0.65 4.12 -12.46
CA ALA A 62 -0.25 2.97 -12.55
C ALA A 62 -0.29 2.35 -13.96
N ASP A 63 0.03 3.12 -15.01
CA ASP A 63 0.00 2.68 -16.39
C ASP A 63 1.38 2.20 -16.87
N THR A 64 2.44 2.94 -16.54
CA THR A 64 3.78 2.66 -17.07
C THR A 64 4.68 1.84 -16.15
N LEU A 65 4.34 1.75 -14.86
CA LEU A 65 5.21 1.16 -13.82
C LEU A 65 6.57 1.85 -13.69
N GLU A 66 6.69 3.10 -14.15
CA GLU A 66 7.88 3.92 -13.97
C GLU A 66 7.81 4.70 -12.65
N PRO A 67 8.94 5.11 -12.06
CA PRO A 67 8.95 5.97 -10.89
C PRO A 67 8.15 7.26 -11.13
N VAL A 68 7.33 7.65 -10.15
CA VAL A 68 6.54 8.90 -10.21
C VAL A 68 7.22 10.03 -9.48
N GLU A 69 7.04 11.23 -10.00
CA GLU A 69 7.41 12.46 -9.31
C GLU A 69 6.30 12.88 -8.33
N SER A 70 6.70 13.52 -7.24
CA SER A 70 5.79 14.16 -6.29
C SER A 70 5.65 15.65 -6.63
N PRO A 71 4.45 16.26 -6.55
CA PRO A 71 3.18 15.65 -6.14
C PRO A 71 2.52 14.79 -7.24
N LEU A 72 1.75 13.80 -6.79
CA LEU A 72 1.04 12.86 -7.66
C LEU A 72 -0.10 13.55 -8.41
N HIS A 73 0.02 13.65 -9.73
CA HIS A 73 -1.02 14.20 -10.61
C HIS A 73 -1.82 13.13 -11.37
N ARG A 74 -1.30 11.91 -11.42
CA ARG A 74 -1.89 10.75 -12.11
C ARG A 74 -2.09 9.61 -11.12
N PRO A 75 -2.90 8.60 -11.48
CA PRO A 75 -2.99 7.38 -10.70
C PRO A 75 -1.60 6.76 -10.49
N ALA A 76 -1.33 6.35 -9.25
CA ALA A 76 -0.07 5.71 -8.88
C ALA A 76 -0.32 4.39 -8.16
N THR A 77 0.60 3.46 -8.25
CA THR A 77 0.58 2.21 -7.48
C THR A 77 1.64 2.30 -6.38
N LEU A 78 1.20 2.22 -5.13
CA LEU A 78 2.08 2.08 -3.98
C LEU A 78 2.34 0.59 -3.75
N CYS A 79 3.60 0.18 -3.80
CA CYS A 79 4.04 -1.20 -3.69
C CYS A 79 4.92 -1.38 -2.46
N ALA A 80 4.74 -2.49 -1.74
CA ALA A 80 5.57 -2.85 -0.60
C ALA A 80 5.98 -4.33 -0.68
N ALA A 81 7.24 -4.60 -0.36
CA ALA A 81 7.73 -5.95 -0.13
C ALA A 81 8.52 -6.03 1.17
N ALA A 82 8.23 -7.03 1.98
CA ALA A 82 8.89 -7.23 3.27
C ALA A 82 8.95 -8.71 3.65
N TYR A 83 9.85 -9.02 4.58
CA TYR A 83 9.90 -10.32 5.24
C TYR A 83 9.23 -10.29 6.60
N ILE A 84 8.51 -11.36 6.90
CA ILE A 84 8.04 -11.71 8.24
C ILE A 84 8.42 -13.17 8.48
N GLY A 85 9.31 -13.40 9.44
CA GLY A 85 10.02 -14.66 9.61
C GLY A 85 10.78 -15.01 8.33
N SER A 86 10.53 -16.21 7.80
CA SER A 86 11.05 -16.67 6.50
C SER A 86 10.13 -16.34 5.32
N THR A 87 8.97 -15.75 5.56
CA THR A 87 7.97 -15.50 4.52
C THR A 87 8.22 -14.17 3.84
N HIS A 88 8.37 -14.20 2.52
CA HIS A 88 8.44 -13.00 1.67
C HIS A 88 7.03 -12.58 1.25
N LEU A 89 6.60 -11.40 1.68
CA LEU A 89 5.29 -10.82 1.40
C LEU A 89 5.45 -9.63 0.47
N ILE A 90 4.57 -9.56 -0.52
CA ILE A 90 4.47 -8.46 -1.48
C ILE A 90 3.00 -8.08 -1.56
N ASP A 91 2.71 -6.80 -1.49
CA ASP A 91 1.37 -6.25 -1.66
C ASP A 91 1.45 -4.87 -2.32
N ASN A 92 0.35 -4.42 -2.92
CA ASN A 92 0.27 -3.12 -3.53
C ASN A 92 -1.14 -2.53 -3.46
N VAL A 93 -1.25 -1.22 -3.68
CA VAL A 93 -2.55 -0.55 -3.75
C VAL A 93 -2.53 0.54 -4.80
N LEU A 94 -3.64 0.64 -5.54
CA LEU A 94 -3.88 1.74 -6.47
C LEU A 94 -4.32 3.00 -5.71
N LEU A 95 -3.58 4.08 -5.93
CA LEU A 95 -3.86 5.44 -5.53
C LEU A 95 -4.48 6.16 -6.73
N ASP A 96 -5.80 6.06 -6.84
CA ASP A 96 -6.58 6.72 -7.88
C ASP A 96 -7.75 7.45 -7.24
N ARG A 97 -8.19 8.53 -7.89
CA ARG A 97 -9.42 9.26 -7.58
C ARG A 97 -10.61 8.42 -8.03
N ILE A 98 -10.77 7.22 -7.48
CA ILE A 98 -12.00 6.48 -7.70
C ILE A 98 -13.08 7.20 -6.90
N CYS A 99 -13.92 7.97 -7.60
CA CYS A 99 -15.26 8.28 -7.16
C CYS A 99 -15.92 6.95 -6.74
N PRO A 100 -16.41 6.78 -5.50
CA PRO A 100 -16.96 5.51 -5.08
C PRO A 100 -18.10 5.13 -6.04
N VAL A 101 -17.91 4.05 -6.81
CA VAL A 101 -18.96 3.41 -7.61
C VAL A 101 -19.91 2.71 -6.63
N ALA A 102 -20.65 3.51 -5.87
CA ALA A 102 -21.77 3.15 -5.00
C ALA A 102 -22.49 4.43 -4.51
N ALA A 103 -22.94 5.27 -5.43
CA ALA A 103 -24.08 6.14 -5.16
C ALA A 103 -25.22 5.70 -6.08
N PRO A 104 -26.20 4.90 -5.61
CA PRO A 104 -27.49 4.92 -6.26
C PRO A 104 -28.13 6.26 -5.90
N SER A 105 -28.75 6.93 -6.87
CA SER A 105 -29.55 8.15 -6.74
C SER A 105 -28.81 9.47 -6.98
N CYS A 106 -28.47 9.74 -8.25
CA CYS A 106 -28.87 11.02 -8.82
C CYS A 106 -30.35 10.87 -9.21
N LEU A 107 -31.25 11.43 -8.39
CA LEU A 107 -32.59 11.83 -8.80
C LEU A 107 -32.54 13.31 -9.13
#